data_AF-A0AAU1GCF2-F1
#
_entry.id   AF-A0AAU1GCF2-F1
#
_cell.length_a   1.000
_cell.length_b   1.000
_cell.length_c   1.000
_cell.angle_alpha   90.00
_cell.angle_beta   90.00
_cell.angle_gamma   90.00
#
_symmetry.space_group_name_H-M   'P 1'
#
loop_
_entity.id
_entity.type
_entity.pdbx_description
1 polymer ?
#
loop_
_entity_poly.entity_id
_entity_poly.type
_entity_poly.pdbx_seq_one_letter_code
_entity_poly.pdbx_strand_id
1 'polypeptide(L)'
;MGWTFKLHGALAGALSAVLLLAAAAPALPGARGLMAAGLLLVLPLGVAAMVRSMRAGATRRLQWLAFRCLPGAVQGALAALLLAGAVLVGLSGTGDMQDPQIVDGRYSVFDTSALTRVRVEVSREQYESVASGERRLFLVLPAILLAATAGLALTAGELRRGEARTAA
;
A
#
# COMPACT_ATOMS: atom_id res chain seq x y z
N MET A 1 -13.11 -13.93 -16.68
CA MET A 1 -12.43 -14.08 -15.39
C MET A 1 -13.35 -14.71 -14.36
N GLY A 2 -12.84 -15.66 -13.57
CA GLY A 2 -13.59 -16.31 -12.49
C GLY A 2 -13.92 -15.34 -11.34
N TRP A 3 -15.01 -15.62 -10.62
CA TRP A 3 -15.54 -14.75 -9.56
C TRP A 3 -14.57 -14.53 -8.39
N THR A 4 -13.80 -15.57 -8.02
CA THR A 4 -12.83 -15.49 -6.91
C THR A 4 -11.72 -14.46 -7.15
N PHE A 5 -11.27 -14.28 -8.39
CA PHE A 5 -10.28 -13.26 -8.74
C PHE A 5 -10.87 -11.84 -8.67
N LYS A 6 -12.14 -11.67 -9.08
CA LYS A 6 -12.85 -10.39 -8.94
C LYS A 6 -13.00 -10.01 -7.47
N LEU A 7 -13.45 -10.94 -6.63
CA LEU A 7 -13.62 -10.70 -5.20
C LEU A 7 -12.28 -10.37 -4.52
N HIS A 8 -11.23 -11.12 -4.81
CA HIS A 8 -9.89 -10.87 -4.27
C HIS A 8 -9.36 -9.50 -4.69
N GLY A 9 -9.46 -9.17 -5.98
CA GLY A 9 -9.05 -7.86 -6.51
C GLY A 9 -9.85 -6.71 -5.92
N ALA A 10 -11.17 -6.86 -5.81
CA ALA A 10 -12.06 -5.86 -5.23
C ALA A 10 -11.75 -5.64 -3.74
N LEU A 11 -11.56 -6.71 -2.96
CA LEU A 11 -11.24 -6.62 -1.53
C LEU A 11 -9.89 -5.91 -1.31
N ALA A 12 -8.84 -6.35 -2.02
CA ALA A 12 -7.52 -5.74 -1.91
C ALA A 12 -7.53 -4.26 -2.37
N GLY A 13 -8.24 -3.95 -3.46
CA GLY A 13 -8.40 -2.58 -3.96
C GLY A 13 -9.18 -1.67 -2.99
N ALA A 14 -10.27 -2.18 -2.40
CA ALA A 14 -11.06 -1.45 -1.43
C ALA A 14 -10.25 -1.16 -0.14
N LEU A 15 -9.52 -2.16 0.37
CA LEU A 15 -8.64 -1.98 1.53
C LEU A 15 -7.53 -0.96 1.24
N SER A 16 -6.95 -1.01 0.05
CA SER A 16 -5.98 0.00 -0.41
C SER A 16 -6.58 1.41 -0.39
N ALA A 17 -7.77 1.59 -0.97
CA ALA A 17 -8.46 2.87 -0.98
C ALA A 17 -8.74 3.39 0.44
N VAL A 18 -9.22 2.53 1.34
CA VAL A 18 -9.48 2.88 2.74
C VAL A 18 -8.20 3.36 3.44
N LEU A 19 -7.08 2.66 3.25
CA LEU A 19 -5.80 3.04 3.85
C LEU A 19 -5.25 4.35 3.27
N LEU A 20 -5.41 4.61 1.97
CA LEU A 20 -5.01 5.88 1.35
C LEU A 20 -5.86 7.05 1.86
N LEU A 21 -7.17 6.86 2.00
CA LEU A 21 -8.06 7.86 2.60
C LEU A 21 -7.69 8.12 4.06
N ALA A 22 -7.39 7.06 4.83
CA ALA A 22 -6.93 7.16 6.20
C ALA A 22 -5.59 7.90 6.31
N ALA A 23 -4.67 7.67 5.38
CA ALA A 23 -3.39 8.38 5.31
C ALA A 23 -3.57 9.86 4.95
N ALA A 24 -4.50 10.19 4.06
CA ALA A 24 -4.77 11.57 3.68
C ALA A 24 -5.43 12.39 4.79
N ALA A 25 -6.19 11.74 5.68
CA ALA A 25 -6.88 12.41 6.77
C ALA A 25 -5.92 13.07 7.78
N PRO A 26 -6.25 14.27 8.33
CA PRO A 26 -5.37 15.02 9.23
C PRO A 26 -5.24 14.40 10.63
N ALA A 27 -6.27 13.71 11.12
CA ALA A 27 -6.25 13.01 12.40
C ALA A 27 -7.09 11.73 12.32
N LEU A 28 -6.49 10.61 12.75
CA LEU A 28 -7.19 9.32 12.81
C LEU A 28 -6.76 8.55 14.05
N PRO A 29 -7.62 8.46 15.09
CA PRO A 29 -7.34 7.58 16.22
C PRO A 29 -7.27 6.14 15.71
N GLY A 30 -6.29 5.36 16.18
CA GLY A 30 -6.14 3.96 15.78
C GLY A 30 -5.39 3.71 14.46
N ALA A 31 -4.70 4.71 13.89
CA ALA A 31 -3.89 4.53 12.68
C ALA A 31 -2.88 3.36 12.77
N ARG A 32 -2.29 3.12 13.94
CA ARG A 32 -1.41 1.96 14.18
C ARG A 32 -2.15 0.62 14.05
N GLY A 33 -3.39 0.54 14.51
CA GLY A 33 -4.24 -0.64 14.37
C GLY A 33 -4.63 -0.89 12.91
N LEU A 34 -4.96 0.17 12.17
CA LEU A 34 -5.24 0.09 10.73
C LEU A 34 -4.02 -0.35 9.92
N MET A 35 -2.82 0.16 10.25
CA MET A 35 -1.57 -0.31 9.66
C MET A 35 -1.37 -1.81 9.92
N ALA A 36 -1.47 -2.24 11.18
CA ALA A 36 -1.26 -3.63 11.56
C ALA A 36 -2.26 -4.56 10.84
N ALA A 37 -3.53 -4.16 10.76
CA ALA A 37 -4.55 -4.88 10.00
C ALA A 37 -4.23 -4.92 8.50
N GLY A 38 -3.79 -3.80 7.92
CA GLY A 38 -3.37 -3.72 6.52
C GLY A 38 -2.21 -4.66 6.19
N LEU A 39 -1.17 -4.67 7.02
CA LEU A 39 -0.02 -5.58 6.90
C LEU A 39 -0.43 -7.05 7.09
N LEU A 40 -1.27 -7.32 8.08
CA LEU A 40 -1.75 -8.67 8.34
C LEU A 40 -2.59 -9.22 7.18
N LEU A 41 -3.34 -8.35 6.48
CA LEU A 41 -4.16 -8.73 5.33
C LEU A 41 -3.36 -8.78 4.02
N VAL A 42 -2.36 -7.92 3.85
CA VAL A 42 -1.59 -7.90 2.59
C VAL A 42 -0.76 -9.16 2.40
N LEU A 43 -0.26 -9.75 3.48
CA LEU A 43 0.50 -11.00 3.44
C LEU A 43 -0.30 -12.16 2.83
N PRO A 44 -1.42 -12.62 3.41
CA PRO A 44 -2.19 -13.74 2.87
C PRO A 44 -2.79 -13.42 1.50
N LEU A 45 -3.24 -12.18 1.27
CA LEU A 45 -3.77 -11.78 -0.04
C LEU A 45 -2.68 -11.79 -1.11
N GLY A 46 -1.54 -11.17 -0.82
CA GLY A 46 -0.38 -11.08 -1.70
C GLY A 46 0.19 -12.45 -2.04
N VAL A 47 0.40 -13.31 -1.04
CA VAL A 47 0.86 -14.70 -1.26
C VAL A 47 -0.14 -15.47 -2.12
N ALA A 48 -1.44 -15.38 -1.84
CA ALA A 48 -2.44 -16.08 -2.64
C ALA A 48 -2.50 -15.57 -4.09
N ALA A 49 -2.36 -14.25 -4.32
CA ALA A 49 -2.29 -13.69 -5.67
C ALA A 49 -1.02 -14.16 -6.40
N MET A 50 0.14 -14.15 -5.72
CA MET A 50 1.41 -14.60 -6.27
C MET A 50 1.37 -16.09 -6.64
N VAL A 51 0.92 -16.96 -5.73
CA VAL A 51 0.79 -18.40 -5.98
C VAL A 51 -0.12 -18.68 -7.17
N ARG A 52 -1.25 -17.96 -7.29
CA ARG A 52 -2.14 -18.11 -8.45
C ARG A 52 -1.49 -17.65 -9.75
N SER A 53 -0.72 -16.56 -9.72
CA SER A 53 0.04 -16.08 -10.88
C SER A 53 1.11 -17.09 -11.31
N MET A 54 1.89 -17.63 -10.35
CA MET A 54 2.90 -18.65 -10.64
C MET A 54 2.30 -19.93 -11.21
N ARG A 55 1.16 -20.38 -10.67
CA ARG A 55 0.45 -21.57 -11.18
C ARG A 55 -0.08 -21.40 -12.61
N ALA A 56 -0.33 -20.16 -13.05
CA ALA A 56 -0.72 -19.83 -14.42
C ALA A 56 0.49 -19.63 -15.36
N GLY A 57 1.69 -20.08 -14.97
CA GLY A 57 2.91 -19.93 -15.78
C GLY A 57 3.24 -18.47 -16.13
N ALA A 58 2.80 -17.52 -15.31
CA ALA A 58 2.76 -16.12 -15.68
C ALA A 58 4.15 -15.50 -15.78
N THR A 59 4.65 -15.31 -17.00
CA THR A 59 5.83 -14.48 -17.26
C THR A 59 5.50 -13.00 -17.13
N ARG A 60 6.50 -12.14 -16.91
CA ARG A 60 6.31 -10.67 -16.88
C ARG A 60 5.58 -10.15 -18.12
N ARG A 61 5.90 -10.69 -19.30
CA ARG A 61 5.25 -10.34 -20.57
C ARG A 61 3.77 -10.74 -20.58
N LEU A 62 3.46 -11.95 -20.11
CA LEU A 62 2.09 -12.44 -20.01
C LEU A 62 1.27 -11.62 -19.00
N GLN A 63 1.85 -11.30 -17.85
CA GLN A 63 1.19 -10.45 -16.84
C GLN A 63 0.86 -9.06 -17.41
N TRP A 64 1.78 -8.46 -18.16
CA TRP A 64 1.55 -7.18 -18.81
C TRP A 64 0.44 -7.23 -19.86
N LEU A 65 0.44 -8.26 -20.71
CA LEU A 65 -0.62 -8.46 -21.71
C LEU A 65 -1.98 -8.66 -21.03
N ALA A 66 -2.04 -9.51 -20.00
CA ALA A 66 -3.26 -9.75 -19.24
C ALA A 66 -3.76 -8.49 -18.53
N PHE A 67 -2.86 -7.65 -18.01
CA PHE A 67 -3.21 -6.35 -17.46
C PHE A 67 -3.87 -5.44 -18.50
N ARG A 68 -3.30 -5.38 -19.71
CA ARG A 68 -3.88 -4.60 -20.82
C ARG A 68 -5.25 -5.11 -21.26
N CYS A 69 -5.57 -6.37 -21.01
CA CYS A 69 -6.90 -6.95 -21.28
C CYS A 69 -7.94 -6.63 -20.21
N LEU A 70 -7.56 -6.04 -19.07
CA LEU A 70 -8.51 -5.58 -18.07
C LEU A 70 -9.37 -4.42 -18.61
N PRO A 71 -10.61 -4.25 -18.10
CA PRO A 71 -11.41 -3.08 -18.44
C PRO A 71 -10.66 -1.78 -18.11
N GLY A 72 -10.73 -0.77 -18.98
CA GLY A 72 -10.03 0.50 -18.81
C GLY A 72 -10.33 1.19 -17.48
N ALA A 73 -11.57 1.10 -16.99
CA ALA A 73 -11.96 1.61 -15.68
C ALA A 73 -11.19 0.96 -14.51
N VAL A 74 -10.91 -0.35 -14.61
CA VAL A 74 -10.14 -1.08 -13.60
C VAL A 74 -8.66 -0.69 -13.64
N GLN A 75 -8.10 -0.56 -14.84
CA GLN A 75 -6.72 -0.06 -15.01
C GLN A 75 -6.59 1.36 -14.45
N GLY A 76 -7.54 2.24 -14.77
CA GLY A 76 -7.58 3.61 -14.25
C GLY A 76 -7.69 3.66 -12.73
N ALA A 77 -8.55 2.83 -12.12
CA ALA A 77 -8.67 2.74 -10.68
C ALA A 77 -7.36 2.27 -10.00
N LEU A 78 -6.71 1.22 -10.54
CA LEU A 78 -5.43 0.75 -10.02
C LEU A 78 -4.32 1.80 -10.16
N ALA A 79 -4.27 2.48 -11.31
CA ALA A 79 -3.33 3.57 -11.54
C ALA A 79 -3.57 4.73 -10.56
N ALA A 80 -4.83 5.12 -10.32
CA ALA A 80 -5.18 6.16 -9.37
C ALA A 80 -4.75 5.80 -7.93
N LEU A 81 -4.95 4.55 -7.50
CA LEU A 81 -4.49 4.09 -6.17
C LEU A 81 -2.96 4.19 -6.03
N LEU A 82 -2.21 3.74 -7.04
CA LEU A 82 -0.75 3.80 -7.03
C LEU A 82 -0.23 5.24 -7.05
N LEU A 83 -0.84 6.11 -7.88
CA LEU A 83 -0.48 7.53 -7.95
C LEU A 83 -0.81 8.26 -6.65
N ALA A 84 -1.98 8.02 -6.06
CA ALA A 84 -2.35 8.58 -4.78
C ALA A 84 -1.37 8.16 -3.67
N GLY A 85 -0.97 6.87 -3.66
CA GLY A 85 0.08 6.38 -2.78
C GLY A 85 1.41 7.12 -2.98
N ALA A 86 1.87 7.26 -4.22
CA ALA A 86 3.12 7.96 -4.54
C ALA A 86 3.09 9.44 -4.10
N VAL A 87 1.98 10.14 -4.34
CA VAL A 87 1.77 11.52 -3.87
C VAL A 87 1.86 11.60 -2.34
N LEU A 88 1.18 10.70 -1.63
CA LEU A 88 1.21 10.68 -0.17
C LEU A 88 2.59 10.34 0.39
N VAL A 89 3.36 9.46 -0.24
CA VAL A 89 4.77 9.24 0.12
C VAL A 89 5.56 10.54 0.00
N GLY A 90 5.42 11.26 -1.12
CA GLY A 90 6.09 12.55 -1.32
C GLY A 90 5.72 13.61 -0.27
N LEU A 91 4.45 13.63 0.17
CA LEU A 91 3.96 14.52 1.22
C LEU A 91 4.35 14.09 2.64
N SER A 92 4.83 12.86 2.82
CA SER A 92 5.13 12.34 4.16
C SER A 92 6.44 12.85 4.74
N GLY A 93 7.29 13.49 3.93
CA GLY A 93 8.38 14.35 4.41
C GLY A 93 9.20 13.76 5.55
N THR A 94 9.78 12.57 5.37
CA THR A 94 10.76 12.05 6.31
C THR A 94 12.12 12.59 5.92
N GLY A 95 12.44 13.79 6.38
CA GLY A 95 13.82 14.22 6.49
C GLY A 95 14.58 13.34 7.50
N ASP A 96 15.61 13.90 8.10
CA ASP A 96 16.43 13.19 9.06
C ASP A 96 15.76 12.99 10.44
N MET A 97 14.47 13.31 10.60
CA MET A 97 13.77 13.22 11.89
C MET A 97 12.71 12.12 11.86
N GLN A 98 12.71 11.25 12.88
CA GLN A 98 11.85 10.06 12.97
C GLN A 98 11.47 9.74 14.43
N ASP A 99 10.47 8.88 14.64
CA ASP A 99 10.08 8.34 15.95
C ASP A 99 9.77 9.43 17.00
N PRO A 100 8.69 10.20 16.77
CA PRO A 100 8.25 11.25 17.67
C PRO A 100 7.71 10.65 18.96
N GLN A 101 8.29 11.09 20.09
CA GLN A 101 7.90 10.67 21.43
C GLN A 101 7.84 11.84 22.41
N ILE A 102 6.99 11.70 23.41
CA ILE A 102 6.93 12.63 24.55
C ILE A 102 7.72 11.99 25.70
N VAL A 103 8.83 12.61 26.09
CA VAL A 103 9.71 12.15 27.19
C VAL A 103 9.70 13.22 28.26
N ASP A 104 9.31 12.86 29.48
CA ASP A 104 9.23 13.78 30.64
C ASP A 104 8.44 15.08 30.32
N GLY A 105 7.37 14.96 29.53
CA GLY A 105 6.53 16.09 29.13
C GLY A 105 7.10 16.95 28.00
N ARG A 106 8.27 16.62 27.46
CA ARG A 106 8.94 17.33 26.35
C ARG A 106 8.80 16.56 25.04
N TYR A 107 8.63 17.30 23.95
CA TYR A 107 8.52 16.74 22.61
C TYR A 107 9.91 16.40 22.08
N SER A 108 10.11 15.14 21.68
CA SER A 108 11.39 14.66 21.20
C SER A 108 11.24 13.83 19.93
N VAL A 109 12.24 13.87 19.08
CA VAL A 109 12.37 13.03 17.87
C VAL A 109 13.79 12.45 17.83
N PHE A 110 13.98 11.37 17.09
CA PHE A 110 15.31 10.93 16.70
C PHE A 110 15.77 11.67 15.45
N ASP A 111 16.95 12.27 15.54
CA ASP A 111 17.70 12.81 14.42
C ASP A 111 18.65 11.73 13.88
N THR A 112 18.56 11.47 12.58
CA THR A 112 19.34 10.51 11.80
C THR A 112 20.27 11.18 10.79
N SER A 113 20.41 12.52 10.83
CA SER A 113 21.28 13.29 9.93
C SER A 113 22.75 13.02 10.21
N ALA A 114 23.08 12.76 11.48
CA ALA A 114 24.39 12.29 11.90
C ALA A 114 24.47 10.77 11.78
N LEU A 115 25.69 10.25 11.55
CA LEU A 115 26.01 8.81 11.59
C LEU A 115 25.58 8.14 12.92
N THR A 116 25.26 8.93 13.94
CA THR A 116 24.72 8.50 15.23
C THR A 116 23.28 8.98 15.38
N ARG A 117 22.38 8.04 15.68
CA ARG A 117 20.98 8.33 15.99
C ARG A 117 20.89 9.00 17.36
N VAL A 118 20.61 10.31 17.39
CA VAL A 118 20.54 11.10 18.63
C VAL A 118 19.12 11.57 18.86
N ARG A 119 18.65 11.51 20.11
CA ARG A 119 17.35 12.07 20.47
C ARG A 119 17.49 13.56 20.73
N VAL A 120 16.70 14.36 20.01
CA VAL A 120 16.70 15.82 20.11
C VAL A 120 15.34 16.30 20.57
N GLU A 121 15.34 17.31 21.44
CA GLU A 121 14.14 18.02 21.83
C GLU A 121 13.74 18.98 20.71
N VAL A 122 12.46 18.98 20.35
CA VAL A 122 11.93 19.78 19.22
C VAL A 122 10.72 20.58 19.65
N SER A 123 10.37 21.58 18.84
CA SER A 123 9.11 22.30 19.05
C SER A 123 7.92 21.36 18.85
N ARG A 124 6.78 21.72 19.45
CA ARG A 124 5.53 20.98 19.26
C ARG A 124 5.13 20.88 17.78
N GLU A 125 5.32 21.96 17.02
CA GLU A 125 5.00 22.00 15.59
C GLU A 125 5.85 21.02 14.78
N GLN A 126 7.16 20.95 15.06
CA GLN A 126 8.07 19.99 14.43
C GLN A 126 7.72 18.55 14.81
N TYR A 127 7.35 18.32 16.08
CA TYR A 127 6.87 17.01 16.52
C TYR A 127 5.61 16.59 15.76
N GLU A 128 4.63 17.47 15.63
CA GLU A 128 3.36 17.18 14.95
C GLU A 128 3.58 16.96 13.44
N SER A 129 4.50 17.69 12.80
CA SER A 129 4.85 17.47 11.40
C SER A 129 5.46 16.09 11.19
N VAL A 130 6.45 15.69 12.02
CA VAL A 130 7.10 14.37 11.94
C VAL A 130 6.09 13.25 12.24
N ALA A 131 5.27 13.40 13.28
CA ALA A 131 4.23 12.43 13.63
C ALA A 131 3.19 12.24 12.52
N SER A 132 2.81 13.34 11.85
CA SER A 132 1.89 13.27 10.72
C SER A 132 2.52 12.56 9.51
N GLY A 133 3.81 12.81 9.24
CA GLY A 133 4.56 12.18 8.16
C GLY A 133 4.74 10.68 8.37
N GLU A 134 5.18 10.27 9.56
CA GLU A 134 5.38 8.86 9.89
C GLU A 134 4.05 8.08 9.84
N ARG A 135 2.96 8.67 10.36
CA ARG A 135 1.62 8.08 10.26
C ARG A 135 1.19 7.87 8.80
N ARG A 136 1.42 8.84 7.92
CA ARG A 136 1.09 8.72 6.48
C ARG A 136 1.86 7.55 5.88
N LEU A 137 3.17 7.47 6.08
CA LEU A 137 3.99 6.37 5.56
C LEU A 137 3.52 5.00 6.03
N PHE A 138 3.21 4.87 7.32
CA PHE A 138 2.73 3.62 7.90
C PHE A 138 1.43 3.12 7.28
N LEU A 139 0.56 4.02 6.82
CA LEU A 139 -0.69 3.65 6.16
C LEU A 139 -0.52 3.47 4.64
N VAL A 140 0.33 4.29 4.02
CA VAL A 140 0.54 4.30 2.56
C VAL A 140 1.27 3.05 2.08
N LEU A 141 2.28 2.58 2.80
CA LEU A 141 3.04 1.39 2.43
C LEU A 141 2.16 0.14 2.24
N PRO A 142 1.36 -0.30 3.24
CA PRO A 142 0.45 -1.43 3.05
C PRO A 142 -0.62 -1.14 1.99
N ALA A 143 -1.06 0.12 1.84
CA ALA A 143 -2.02 0.49 0.82
C ALA A 143 -1.50 0.27 -0.61
N ILE A 144 -0.26 0.65 -0.90
CA ILE A 144 0.38 0.44 -2.21
C ILE A 144 0.52 -1.06 -2.48
N LEU A 145 0.97 -1.83 -1.49
CA LEU A 145 1.10 -3.29 -1.62
C LEU A 145 -0.25 -3.97 -1.87
N LEU A 146 -1.33 -3.50 -1.24
CA LEU A 146 -2.69 -3.98 -1.49
C LEU A 146 -3.19 -3.60 -2.89
N ALA A 147 -2.87 -2.40 -3.40
CA ALA A 147 -3.19 -2.03 -4.79
C ALA A 147 -2.45 -2.92 -5.80
N ALA A 148 -1.17 -3.20 -5.56
CA ALA A 148 -0.40 -4.13 -6.38
C ALA A 148 -0.98 -5.56 -6.32
N THR A 149 -1.37 -6.01 -5.13
CA THR A 149 -2.04 -7.30 -4.92
C THR A 149 -3.36 -7.38 -5.68
N ALA A 150 -4.16 -6.31 -5.68
CA ALA A 150 -5.39 -6.22 -6.45
C ALA A 150 -5.10 -6.38 -7.95
N GLY A 151 -4.09 -5.67 -8.46
CA GLY A 151 -3.62 -5.80 -9.83
C GLY A 151 -3.22 -7.24 -10.18
N LEU A 152 -2.37 -7.87 -9.37
CA LEU A 152 -1.93 -9.25 -9.57
C LEU A 152 -3.07 -10.26 -9.56
N ALA A 153 -4.04 -10.11 -8.66
CA ALA A 153 -5.20 -11.00 -8.60
C ALA A 153 -6.05 -10.89 -9.88
N LEU A 154 -6.28 -9.67 -10.36
CA LEU A 154 -7.08 -9.43 -11.57
C LEU A 154 -6.36 -9.90 -12.84
N THR A 155 -5.05 -9.66 -12.94
CA THR A 155 -4.25 -10.14 -14.09
C THR A 155 -4.18 -11.66 -14.13
N ALA A 156 -3.95 -12.31 -13.00
CA ALA A 156 -3.99 -13.78 -12.91
C ALA A 156 -5.35 -14.35 -13.32
N GLY A 157 -6.44 -13.65 -13.01
CA GLY A 157 -7.79 -14.03 -13.41
C GLY A 157 -8.08 -13.90 -14.91
N GLU A 158 -7.43 -12.96 -15.60
CA GLU A 158 -7.48 -12.85 -17.07
C GLU A 158 -6.56 -13.86 -17.75
N LEU A 159 -5.37 -14.15 -17.20
CA LEU A 159 -4.51 -15.23 -17.70
C LEU A 159 -5.24 -16.57 -17.72
N ARG A 160 -5.87 -16.93 -16.59
CA ARG A 160 -6.66 -18.16 -16.50
C ARG A 160 -7.88 -18.17 -17.42
N ARG A 161 -8.45 -17.00 -17.74
CA ARG A 161 -9.52 -16.90 -18.74
C ARG A 161 -8.99 -17.20 -20.15
N GLY A 162 -7.78 -16.74 -20.47
CA GLY A 162 -7.10 -17.04 -21.73
C GLY A 162 -6.84 -18.53 -21.91
N GLU A 163 -6.25 -19.17 -20.90
CA GLU A 163 -5.98 -20.63 -20.89
C GLU A 163 -7.25 -21.47 -21.11
N ALA A 164 -8.34 -21.13 -20.42
CA ALA A 164 -9.62 -21.83 -20.55
C ALA A 164 -10.26 -21.69 -21.95
N ARG A 165 -9.94 -20.62 -22.70
CA ARG A 165 -10.42 -20.42 -24.07
C ARG A 165 -9.58 -21.15 -25.11
N THR A 166 -8.30 -21.38 -24.83
CA THR A 166 -7.40 -22.13 -25.73
C THR A 166 -7.54 -23.65 -25.55
N ALA A 167 -8.09 -24.10 -24.42
CA ALA A 167 -8.32 -25.52 -24.12
C ALA A 167 -9.72 -26.03 -24.49
N ALA A 168 -10.59 -25.16 -25.00
CA ALA A 168 -11.96 -25.46 -25.46
C ALA A 168 -12.02 -25.40 -26.99
#